data_AF-A0A813HWH3-F1
#
_entry.id   AF-A0A813HWH3-F1
#
_cell.length_a   1.000
_cell.length_b   1.000
_cell.length_c   1.000
_cell.angle_alpha   90.00
_cell.angle_beta   90.00
_cell.angle_gamma   90.00
#
_symmetry.space_group_name_H-M   'P 1'
#
loop_
_entity.id
_entity.type
_entity.pdbx_description
1 polymer ?
#
loop_
_entity_poly.entity_id
_entity_poly.type
_entity_poly.pdbx_seq_one_letter_code
_entity_poly.pdbx_strand_id
1 'polypeptide(L)'
;FLSGRHISADRLVSLRPAISSSTSARPQISRGLATMVHSKSMGASAAESALQQFGLEVELVPCMSDNYCPLIHHAASGATIVVDTPDADAIKQALKRRGWTPTHILNTHHHDDHVGGNLALKAAFPDVKIVGPKEQAFNYPGPYPPKGLEREVIPGLDRAVSEGDVVLCGALRGRVLEVGGHTAGHIVYFFEE
;
A
#
# COMPACT_ATOMS: atom_id res chain seq x y z
N PHE A 1 5.12 60.89 15.29
CA PHE A 1 4.92 62.10 14.47
C PHE A 1 5.63 61.86 13.15
N LEU A 2 5.04 61.68 11.97
CA LEU A 2 3.80 62.13 11.32
C LEU A 2 3.40 61.04 10.29
N SER A 3 2.19 60.47 10.36
CA SER A 3 0.98 60.74 9.53
C SER A 3 1.10 60.32 8.05
N GLY A 4 0.41 59.25 7.60
CA GLY A 4 -0.92 59.31 6.94
C GLY A 4 -0.74 59.04 5.42
N ARG A 5 -1.64 58.43 4.63
CA ARG A 5 -3.10 58.20 4.72
C ARG A 5 -3.51 57.01 3.83
N HIS A 6 -4.63 56.41 4.22
CA HIS A 6 -5.55 55.57 3.44
C HIS A 6 -6.05 56.23 2.15
N ILE A 7 -6.36 55.39 1.13
CA ILE A 7 -7.50 55.56 0.23
C ILE A 7 -8.16 54.18 0.01
N SER A 8 -9.49 54.15 0.17
CA SER A 8 -10.44 53.07 -0.16
C SER A 8 -11.45 53.63 -1.18
N ALA A 9 -12.35 52.76 -1.64
CA ALA A 9 -13.59 52.98 -2.40
C ALA A 9 -13.44 52.91 -3.94
N ASP A 10 -14.36 52.35 -4.73
CA ASP A 10 -15.52 51.47 -4.55
C ASP A 10 -16.06 51.22 -5.99
N ARG A 11 -16.81 50.13 -6.19
CA ARG A 11 -17.88 49.92 -7.20
C ARG A 11 -17.62 50.06 -8.72
N LEU A 12 -17.96 48.98 -9.43
CA LEU A 12 -18.81 49.04 -10.63
C LEU A 12 -19.71 47.80 -10.69
N VAL A 13 -21.02 48.05 -10.66
CA VAL A 13 -22.15 47.12 -10.83
C VAL A 13 -22.70 47.28 -12.26
N SER A 14 -23.50 46.29 -12.70
CA SER A 14 -24.46 46.27 -13.84
C SER A 14 -23.93 45.70 -15.17
N LEU A 15 -24.59 44.80 -15.91
CA LEU A 15 -25.97 44.27 -15.94
C LEU A 15 -25.99 42.90 -16.64
N ARG A 16 -26.92 42.01 -16.23
CA ARG A 16 -27.39 40.84 -17.02
C ARG A 16 -28.46 41.29 -18.02
N PRO A 17 -28.81 40.41 -18.98
CA PRO A 17 -30.16 39.84 -18.91
C PRO A 17 -30.22 38.30 -19.08
N ALA A 18 -31.29 37.75 -18.54
CA ALA A 18 -31.68 36.34 -18.54
C ALA A 18 -32.52 35.97 -19.77
N ILE A 19 -32.50 34.69 -20.17
CA ILE A 19 -33.57 34.06 -20.97
C ILE A 19 -33.78 32.63 -20.45
N SER A 20 -35.05 32.25 -20.23
CA SER A 20 -35.49 31.01 -19.60
C SER A 20 -35.97 29.94 -20.59
N SER A 21 -35.83 28.69 -20.14
CA SER A 21 -36.77 27.54 -20.23
C SER A 21 -37.37 27.10 -21.57
N SER A 22 -37.17 25.82 -21.90
CA SER A 22 -38.30 24.89 -22.08
C SER A 22 -37.88 23.41 -21.99
N THR A 23 -38.78 22.66 -21.36
CA THR A 23 -38.83 21.21 -21.11
C THR A 23 -39.09 20.37 -22.37
N SER A 24 -38.57 19.15 -22.42
CA SER A 24 -39.15 18.06 -23.24
C SER A 24 -38.76 16.68 -22.71
N ALA A 25 -39.72 15.77 -22.71
CA ALA A 25 -39.79 14.50 -21.99
C ALA A 25 -39.07 13.33 -22.70
N ARG A 26 -38.81 12.27 -21.91
CA ARG A 26 -38.27 10.96 -22.32
C ARG A 26 -39.17 10.21 -23.33
N PRO A 27 -38.57 9.33 -24.15
CA PRO A 27 -39.18 8.05 -24.50
C PRO A 27 -38.42 6.88 -23.87
N GLN A 28 -39.18 5.96 -23.26
CA GLN A 28 -38.75 4.61 -22.94
C GLN A 28 -38.57 3.80 -24.23
N ILE A 29 -37.50 2.99 -24.31
CA ILE A 29 -37.39 1.90 -25.29
C ILE A 29 -37.20 0.59 -24.53
N SER A 30 -38.10 -0.35 -24.81
CA SER A 30 -38.22 -1.68 -24.26
C SER A 30 -37.23 -2.69 -24.87
N ARG A 31 -36.74 -3.60 -24.01
CA ARG A 31 -36.28 -4.98 -24.26
C ARG A 31 -35.58 -5.27 -25.60
N GLY A 32 -34.25 -5.38 -25.53
CA GLY A 32 -33.46 -6.29 -26.35
C GLY A 32 -32.87 -7.38 -25.46
N LEU A 33 -33.25 -8.64 -25.70
CA LEU A 33 -32.70 -9.83 -25.07
C LEU A 33 -31.23 -9.97 -25.53
N ALA A 34 -30.26 -9.56 -24.71
CA ALA A 34 -28.86 -9.81 -24.99
C ALA A 34 -28.49 -11.18 -24.43
N THR A 35 -28.37 -12.12 -25.35
CA THR A 35 -27.90 -13.49 -25.20
C THR A 35 -26.75 -13.61 -24.21
N MET A 36 -26.93 -14.51 -23.25
CA MET A 36 -25.92 -15.04 -22.34
C MET A 36 -24.77 -15.63 -23.17
N VAL A 37 -23.72 -14.84 -23.41
CA VAL A 37 -22.45 -15.37 -23.89
C VAL A 37 -21.77 -15.95 -22.67
N HIS A 38 -21.72 -17.29 -22.60
CA HIS A 38 -20.79 -17.98 -21.73
C HIS A 38 -19.38 -17.48 -22.11
N SER A 39 -18.82 -16.58 -21.30
CA SER A 39 -17.41 -16.25 -21.41
C SER A 39 -16.64 -17.50 -21.03
N LYS A 40 -16.05 -18.12 -22.04
CA LYS A 40 -15.03 -19.17 -21.96
C LYS A 40 -14.14 -18.93 -20.74
N SER A 41 -13.90 -19.97 -19.95
CA SER A 41 -12.83 -19.98 -18.95
C SER A 41 -11.53 -19.56 -19.64
N MET A 42 -11.06 -18.35 -19.33
CA MET A 42 -9.73 -17.93 -19.70
C MET A 42 -8.74 -18.82 -18.94
N GLY A 43 -7.79 -19.41 -19.65
CA GLY A 43 -6.73 -20.18 -19.01
C GLY A 43 -6.00 -19.31 -17.99
N ALA A 44 -5.69 -19.88 -16.83
CA ALA A 44 -4.94 -19.21 -15.78
C ALA A 44 -3.63 -18.63 -16.37
N SER A 45 -3.28 -17.40 -15.98
CA SER A 45 -1.97 -16.84 -16.33
C SER A 45 -0.84 -17.72 -15.77
N ALA A 46 0.38 -17.61 -16.29
CA ALA A 46 1.52 -18.35 -15.74
C ALA A 46 1.73 -18.05 -14.25
N ALA A 47 1.50 -16.79 -13.83
CA ALA A 47 1.55 -16.39 -12.42
C ALA A 47 0.43 -17.05 -11.60
N GLU A 48 -0.79 -17.06 -12.09
CA GLU A 48 -1.93 -17.70 -11.40
C GLU A 48 -1.76 -19.22 -11.29
N SER A 49 -1.22 -19.85 -12.34
CA SER A 49 -0.86 -21.28 -12.32
C SER A 49 0.24 -21.57 -11.30
N ALA A 50 1.26 -20.70 -11.19
CA ALA A 50 2.31 -20.84 -10.19
C ALA A 50 1.74 -20.66 -8.76
N LEU A 51 0.92 -19.63 -8.53
CA LEU A 51 0.28 -19.43 -7.22
C LEU A 51 -0.57 -20.64 -6.80
N GLN A 52 -1.35 -21.21 -7.72
CA GLN A 52 -2.13 -22.43 -7.45
C GLN A 52 -1.25 -23.64 -7.18
N GLN A 53 -0.15 -23.81 -7.93
CA GLN A 53 0.81 -24.90 -7.72
C GLN A 53 1.42 -24.84 -6.31
N PHE A 54 1.69 -23.64 -5.79
CA PHE A 54 2.25 -23.43 -4.46
C PHE A 54 1.20 -23.18 -3.36
N GLY A 55 -0.09 -23.33 -3.67
CA GLY A 55 -1.17 -23.14 -2.70
C GLY A 55 -1.24 -21.72 -2.13
N LEU A 56 -0.83 -20.73 -2.91
CA LEU A 56 -0.80 -19.32 -2.56
C LEU A 56 -2.06 -18.61 -3.06
N GLU A 57 -2.68 -17.85 -2.16
CA GLU A 57 -3.71 -16.87 -2.50
C GLU A 57 -3.14 -15.47 -2.33
N VAL A 58 -3.35 -14.60 -3.33
CA VAL A 58 -2.86 -13.22 -3.31
C VAL A 58 -4.01 -12.23 -3.50
N GLU A 59 -4.06 -11.20 -2.67
CA GLU A 59 -4.93 -10.04 -2.82
C GLU A 59 -4.08 -8.77 -2.85
N LEU A 60 -4.21 -7.98 -3.91
CA LEU A 60 -3.63 -6.64 -3.95
C LEU A 60 -4.63 -5.66 -3.36
N VAL A 61 -4.32 -5.12 -2.18
CA VAL A 61 -5.18 -4.15 -1.48
C VAL A 61 -4.79 -2.74 -1.93
N PRO A 62 -5.66 -2.00 -2.65
CA PRO A 62 -5.39 -0.60 -2.97
C PRO A 62 -5.36 0.22 -1.69
N CYS A 63 -4.33 1.05 -1.55
CA CYS A 63 -4.10 1.89 -0.38
C CYS A 63 -3.71 3.31 -0.82
N MET A 64 -4.06 4.31 -0.01
CA MET A 64 -3.82 5.72 -0.35
C MET A 64 -4.35 6.07 -1.76
N SER A 65 -3.60 6.87 -2.54
CA SER A 65 -3.97 7.24 -3.92
C SER A 65 -3.59 6.19 -4.96
N ASP A 66 -2.46 5.52 -4.76
CA ASP A 66 -1.79 4.72 -5.80
C ASP A 66 -0.86 3.62 -5.25
N ASN A 67 -0.78 3.44 -3.92
CA ASN A 67 -0.05 2.33 -3.32
C ASN A 67 -0.89 1.05 -3.37
N TYR A 68 -0.19 -0.10 -3.36
CA TYR A 68 -0.79 -1.40 -3.15
C TYR A 68 -0.10 -2.12 -2.01
N CYS A 69 -0.88 -2.82 -1.20
CA CYS A 69 -0.39 -3.75 -0.19
C CYS A 69 -0.74 -5.18 -0.64
N PRO A 70 0.24 -5.96 -1.15
CA PRO A 70 0.05 -7.38 -1.38
C PRO A 70 -0.18 -8.15 -0.06
N LEU A 71 -1.31 -8.85 0.01
CA LEU A 71 -1.57 -9.88 1.01
C LEU A 71 -1.35 -11.24 0.37
N ILE A 72 -0.50 -12.06 0.97
CA ILE A 72 -0.16 -13.40 0.47
C ILE A 72 -0.53 -14.40 1.56
N HIS A 73 -1.42 -15.32 1.25
CA HIS A 73 -1.88 -16.36 2.17
C HIS A 73 -1.46 -17.74 1.66
N HIS A 74 -0.89 -18.54 2.55
CA HIS A 74 -0.56 -19.94 2.31
C HIS A 74 -1.32 -20.81 3.31
N ALA A 75 -2.45 -21.37 2.85
CA ALA A 75 -3.41 -22.07 3.70
C ALA A 75 -2.78 -23.29 4.40
N ALA A 76 -1.91 -24.04 3.71
CA ALA A 76 -1.32 -25.26 4.24
C ALA A 76 -0.43 -25.02 5.47
N SER A 77 0.29 -23.89 5.53
CA SER A 77 1.08 -23.51 6.72
C SER A 77 0.40 -22.48 7.61
N GLY A 78 -0.79 -21.99 7.24
CA GLY A 78 -1.47 -20.88 7.91
C GLY A 78 -0.73 -19.54 7.84
N ALA A 79 0.25 -19.39 6.94
CA ALA A 79 1.01 -18.14 6.85
C ALA A 79 0.20 -17.08 6.11
N THR A 80 0.17 -15.86 6.65
CA THR A 80 -0.37 -14.69 5.96
C THR A 80 0.64 -13.57 6.05
N ILE A 81 1.14 -13.15 4.90
CA ILE A 81 2.16 -12.11 4.76
C ILE A 81 1.46 -10.84 4.29
N VAL A 82 1.78 -9.74 4.96
CA VAL A 82 1.44 -8.37 4.55
C VAL A 82 2.72 -7.74 4.01
N VAL A 83 2.76 -7.39 2.72
CA VAL A 83 3.91 -6.68 2.13
C VAL A 83 3.65 -5.18 2.18
N ASP A 84 4.49 -4.48 2.93
CA ASP A 84 4.34 -3.06 3.29
C ASP A 84 2.98 -2.72 3.94
N THR A 85 2.86 -1.55 4.57
CA THR A 85 1.69 -1.16 5.36
C THR A 85 1.23 0.29 5.12
N PRO A 86 0.96 0.72 3.87
CA PRO A 86 0.48 2.08 3.58
C PRO A 86 -0.74 2.49 4.39
N ASP A 87 -1.72 1.60 4.53
CA ASP A 87 -3.00 1.90 5.19
C ASP A 87 -3.44 0.72 6.06
N ALA A 88 -3.26 0.85 7.38
CA ALA A 88 -3.63 -0.19 8.34
C ALA A 88 -5.14 -0.52 8.31
N ASP A 89 -6.01 0.45 8.06
CA ASP A 89 -7.46 0.23 8.09
C ASP A 89 -7.91 -0.54 6.84
N ALA A 90 -7.41 -0.17 5.66
CA ALA A 90 -7.65 -0.93 4.43
C ALA A 90 -7.17 -2.38 4.55
N ILE A 91 -5.96 -2.58 5.10
CA ILE A 91 -5.37 -3.90 5.32
C ILE A 91 -6.20 -4.73 6.31
N LYS A 92 -6.58 -4.16 7.48
CA LYS A 92 -7.44 -4.85 8.46
C LYS A 92 -8.79 -5.25 7.86
N GLN A 93 -9.38 -4.39 7.04
CA GLN A 93 -10.64 -4.70 6.35
C GLN A 93 -10.47 -5.87 5.38
N ALA A 94 -9.38 -5.90 4.60
CA ALA A 94 -9.09 -7.00 3.68
C ALA A 94 -8.88 -8.32 4.43
N LEU A 95 -8.02 -8.33 5.46
CA LEU A 95 -7.80 -9.50 6.32
C LEU A 95 -9.11 -10.02 6.92
N LYS A 96 -9.95 -9.13 7.43
CA LYS A 96 -11.27 -9.49 7.98
C LYS A 96 -12.21 -10.08 6.93
N ARG A 97 -12.27 -9.50 5.72
CA ARG A 97 -13.10 -10.02 4.61
C ARG A 97 -12.69 -11.43 4.21
N ARG A 98 -11.38 -11.71 4.20
CA ARG A 98 -10.81 -13.01 3.85
C ARG A 98 -10.84 -14.02 5.00
N GLY A 99 -11.03 -13.57 6.24
CA GLY A 99 -10.88 -14.42 7.42
C GLY A 99 -9.41 -14.79 7.69
N TRP A 100 -8.46 -13.99 7.23
CA TRP A 100 -7.04 -14.24 7.39
C TRP A 100 -6.48 -13.52 8.62
N THR A 101 -5.51 -14.14 9.28
CA THR A 101 -4.76 -13.53 10.39
C THR A 101 -3.29 -13.34 9.94
N PRO A 102 -2.75 -12.12 9.98
CA PRO A 102 -1.38 -11.85 9.55
C PRO A 102 -0.39 -12.51 10.51
N THR A 103 0.59 -13.23 9.95
CA THR A 103 1.70 -13.80 10.70
C THR A 103 2.98 -12.98 10.52
N HIS A 104 3.14 -12.35 9.35
CA HIS A 104 4.31 -11.55 9.02
C HIS A 104 3.91 -10.24 8.34
N ILE A 105 4.64 -9.18 8.66
CA ILE A 105 4.71 -7.94 7.88
C ILE A 105 6.13 -7.88 7.32
N LEU A 106 6.25 -7.79 6.00
CA LEU A 106 7.53 -7.65 5.30
C LEU A 106 7.62 -6.24 4.73
N ASN A 107 8.44 -5.39 5.34
CA ASN A 107 8.70 -4.04 4.82
C ASN A 107 9.87 -4.05 3.83
N THR A 108 9.71 -3.32 2.73
CA THR A 108 10.73 -3.19 1.67
C THR A 108 11.74 -2.10 1.98
N HIS A 109 11.26 -0.97 2.50
CA HIS A 109 12.04 0.18 2.94
C HIS A 109 11.25 0.99 3.98
N HIS A 110 11.80 2.11 4.42
CA HIS A 110 11.33 2.85 5.61
C HIS A 110 10.34 3.99 5.34
N HIS A 111 10.02 4.33 4.08
CA HIS A 111 9.13 5.46 3.81
C HIS A 111 7.75 5.25 4.43
N ASP A 112 7.13 6.35 4.85
CA ASP A 112 5.87 6.32 5.61
C ASP A 112 4.73 5.63 4.86
N ASP A 113 4.67 5.75 3.53
CA ASP A 113 3.71 5.07 2.68
C ASP A 113 3.97 3.55 2.55
N HIS A 114 5.06 3.04 3.12
CA HIS A 114 5.37 1.61 3.21
C HIS A 114 5.37 1.07 4.63
N VAL A 115 5.49 1.92 5.67
CA VAL A 115 5.59 1.47 7.07
C VAL A 115 4.57 2.08 8.02
N GLY A 116 3.77 3.05 7.56
CA GLY A 116 2.89 3.87 8.41
C GLY A 116 1.86 3.06 9.20
N GLY A 117 1.45 1.89 8.69
CA GLY A 117 0.49 1.00 9.33
C GLY A 117 1.08 -0.02 10.30
N ASN A 118 2.41 -0.15 10.38
CA ASN A 118 3.10 -1.21 11.13
C ASN A 118 2.63 -1.30 12.59
N LEU A 119 2.70 -0.19 13.33
CA LEU A 119 2.38 -0.18 14.76
C LEU A 119 0.89 -0.42 15.01
N ALA A 120 0.01 0.10 14.16
CA ALA A 120 -1.43 -0.11 14.27
C ALA A 120 -1.81 -1.57 14.00
N LEU A 121 -1.16 -2.21 13.02
CA LEU A 121 -1.35 -3.64 12.74
C LEU A 121 -0.78 -4.50 13.87
N LYS A 122 0.40 -4.19 14.39
CA LYS A 122 1.00 -4.93 15.52
C LYS A 122 0.17 -4.80 16.80
N ALA A 123 -0.47 -3.66 17.03
CA ALA A 123 -1.41 -3.49 18.14
C ALA A 123 -2.67 -4.37 17.97
N ALA A 124 -3.17 -4.52 16.73
CA ALA A 124 -4.33 -5.36 16.43
C ALA A 124 -4.00 -6.86 16.39
N PHE A 125 -2.76 -7.21 16.05
CA PHE A 125 -2.26 -8.58 15.91
C PHE A 125 -0.92 -8.72 16.66
N PRO A 126 -0.93 -8.89 17.99
CA PRO A 126 0.29 -8.85 18.80
C PRO A 126 1.37 -9.88 18.44
N ASP A 127 0.96 -11.00 17.85
CA ASP A 127 1.87 -12.09 17.46
C ASP A 127 2.51 -11.89 16.08
N VAL A 128 2.07 -10.90 15.30
CA VAL A 128 2.62 -10.61 13.97
C VAL A 128 4.10 -10.22 14.07
N LYS A 129 4.93 -10.78 13.19
CA LYS A 129 6.35 -10.47 13.12
C LYS A 129 6.63 -9.44 12.03
N ILE A 130 7.22 -8.32 12.41
CA ILE A 130 7.68 -7.29 11.48
C ILE A 130 9.12 -7.59 11.10
N VAL A 131 9.35 -7.84 9.82
CA VAL A 131 10.65 -8.07 9.21
C VAL A 131 10.90 -6.96 8.20
N GLY A 132 12.11 -6.44 8.16
CA GLY A 132 12.47 -5.29 7.34
C GLY A 132 13.97 -5.16 7.21
N PRO A 133 14.43 -4.26 6.31
CA PRO A 133 15.84 -4.04 6.11
C PRO A 133 16.56 -3.68 7.40
N LYS A 134 17.79 -4.14 7.53
CA LYS A 134 18.74 -3.66 8.52
C LYS A 134 19.19 -2.26 8.11
N GLU A 135 18.30 -1.30 8.27
CA GLU A 135 18.62 0.09 8.06
C GLU A 135 19.67 0.49 9.10
N GLN A 136 20.84 0.87 8.63
CA GLN A 136 21.83 1.48 9.49
C GLN A 136 21.35 2.90 9.75
N ALA A 137 21.02 3.20 11.00
CA ALA A 137 21.10 4.56 11.52
C ALA A 137 22.46 5.10 11.09
N PHE A 138 22.48 5.95 10.06
CA PHE A 138 23.69 6.39 9.39
C PHE A 138 24.72 6.80 10.46
N ASN A 139 25.87 6.11 10.52
CA ASN A 139 27.02 6.60 11.29
C ASN A 139 27.64 7.75 10.47
N TYR A 140 26.92 8.86 10.39
CA TYR A 140 27.42 10.09 9.80
C TYR A 140 28.45 10.70 10.77
N PRO A 141 29.74 10.82 10.38
CA PRO A 141 30.79 11.28 11.29
C PRO A 141 30.79 12.80 11.52
N GLY A 142 29.89 13.55 10.88
CA GLY A 142 29.79 15.00 11.03
C GLY A 142 28.90 15.41 12.21
N PRO A 143 29.11 16.62 12.79
CA PRO A 143 28.39 17.09 13.98
C PRO A 143 26.90 17.37 13.76
N TYR A 144 26.44 17.33 12.50
CA TYR A 144 25.04 17.53 12.12
C TYR A 144 24.68 16.52 11.02
N PRO A 145 23.79 15.54 11.25
CA PRO A 145 23.27 14.73 10.16
C PRO A 145 22.55 15.67 9.16
N PRO A 146 22.71 15.49 7.84
CA PRO A 146 21.90 16.22 6.88
C PRO A 146 20.42 15.98 7.21
N LYS A 147 19.61 17.04 7.15
CA LYS A 147 18.17 16.96 7.39
C LYS A 147 17.58 15.89 6.46
N GLY A 148 17.07 14.79 7.03
CA GLY A 148 16.65 13.59 6.29
C GLY A 148 17.47 12.31 6.57
N LEU A 149 18.53 12.36 7.38
CA LEU A 149 19.33 11.19 7.79
C LEU A 149 19.13 10.75 9.24
N GLU A 150 18.08 11.24 9.90
CA GLU A 150 17.82 10.99 11.31
C GLU A 150 17.10 9.65 11.50
N ARG A 151 17.84 8.53 11.41
CA ARG A 151 17.36 7.19 11.77
C ARG A 151 16.10 6.77 11.00
N GLU A 152 16.29 6.43 9.74
CA GLU A 152 15.35 5.61 8.97
C GLU A 152 15.27 4.22 9.63
N VAL A 153 14.26 3.99 10.49
CA VAL A 153 14.07 2.72 11.21
C VAL A 153 12.67 2.23 10.94
N ILE A 154 12.54 0.94 10.60
CA ILE A 154 11.24 0.28 10.44
C ILE A 154 10.50 0.26 11.80
N PRO A 155 9.34 0.93 11.95
CA PRO A 155 8.61 0.97 13.21
C PRO A 155 8.14 -0.41 13.64
N GLY A 156 8.44 -0.79 14.89
CA GLY A 156 8.02 -2.07 15.46
C GLY A 156 8.78 -3.30 14.95
N LEU A 157 9.90 -3.10 14.25
CA LEU A 157 10.75 -4.17 13.71
C LEU A 157 11.08 -5.24 14.76
N ASP A 158 10.73 -6.50 14.47
CA ASP A 158 11.12 -7.66 15.28
C ASP A 158 12.44 -8.26 14.78
N ARG A 159 12.65 -8.23 13.46
CA ARG A 159 13.83 -8.81 12.82
C ARG A 159 14.35 -7.93 11.69
N ALA A 160 15.57 -7.44 11.85
CA ALA A 160 16.33 -6.83 10.77
C ALA A 160 16.97 -7.91 9.88
N VAL A 161 16.98 -7.67 8.57
CA VAL A 161 17.60 -8.57 7.58
C VAL A 161 18.47 -7.81 6.58
N SER A 162 19.44 -8.50 5.99
CA SER A 162 20.38 -7.97 4.98
C SER A 162 20.51 -8.93 3.79
N GLU A 163 21.29 -8.53 2.78
CA GLU A 163 21.61 -9.34 1.60
C GLU A 163 21.91 -10.81 1.94
N GLY A 164 21.25 -11.71 1.23
CA GLY A 164 21.45 -13.15 1.36
C GLY A 164 20.77 -13.80 2.57
N ASP A 165 20.19 -13.02 3.49
CA ASP A 165 19.40 -13.58 4.59
C ASP A 165 18.18 -14.34 4.06
N VAL A 166 17.70 -15.28 4.88
CA VAL A 166 16.47 -16.03 4.60
C VAL A 166 15.39 -15.64 5.58
N VAL A 167 14.19 -15.41 5.07
CA VAL A 167 12.96 -15.19 5.84
C VAL A 167 12.05 -16.41 5.68
N LEU A 168 11.61 -16.96 6.80
CA LEU A 168 10.66 -18.06 6.85
C LEU A 168 9.31 -17.52 7.26
N CYS A 169 8.30 -17.71 6.41
CA CYS A 169 6.92 -17.34 6.67
C CYS A 169 6.06 -18.60 6.64
N GLY A 170 5.99 -19.31 7.78
CA GLY A 170 5.44 -20.66 7.81
C GLY A 170 6.31 -21.62 6.98
N ALA A 171 5.73 -22.23 5.95
CA ALA A 171 6.48 -23.10 5.02
C ALA A 171 7.19 -22.32 3.90
N LEU A 172 6.86 -21.04 3.70
CA LEU A 172 7.43 -20.23 2.62
C LEU A 172 8.83 -19.75 2.97
N ARG A 173 9.75 -19.82 2.01
CA ARG A 173 11.15 -19.43 2.16
C ARG A 173 11.50 -18.31 1.19
N GLY A 174 11.70 -17.11 1.72
CA GLY A 174 12.13 -15.94 0.95
C GLY A 174 13.62 -15.65 1.14
N ARG A 175 14.34 -15.36 0.05
CA ARG A 175 15.70 -14.79 0.09
C ARG A 175 15.62 -13.26 0.05
N VAL A 176 16.44 -12.62 0.86
CA VAL A 176 16.55 -11.16 0.89
C VAL A 176 17.59 -10.72 -0.12
N LEU A 177 17.22 -9.77 -0.98
CA LEU A 177 18.13 -9.11 -1.91
C LEU A 177 18.13 -7.62 -1.62
N GLU A 178 19.28 -7.04 -1.34
CA GLU A 178 19.51 -5.60 -1.26
C GLU A 178 19.48 -5.01 -2.67
N VAL A 179 18.61 -4.02 -2.85
CA VAL A 179 18.36 -3.35 -4.14
C VAL A 179 18.44 -1.84 -3.94
N GLY A 180 19.46 -1.41 -3.19
CA GLY A 180 19.70 -0.01 -2.88
C GLY A 180 19.61 0.89 -4.13
N GLY A 181 18.89 2.00 -4.00
CA GLY A 181 18.57 2.89 -5.11
C GLY A 181 17.59 3.97 -4.66
N HIS A 182 16.29 3.65 -4.64
CA HIS A 182 15.24 4.54 -4.11
C HIS A 182 15.51 4.95 -2.66
N THR A 183 15.86 3.98 -1.81
CA THR A 183 16.53 4.21 -0.53
C THR A 183 17.81 3.38 -0.48
N ALA A 184 18.75 3.75 0.39
CA ALA A 184 20.02 3.04 0.51
C ALA A 184 19.84 1.60 1.04
N GLY A 185 18.92 1.38 1.98
CA GLY A 185 18.64 0.08 2.57
C GLY A 185 17.48 -0.68 1.94
N HIS A 186 16.96 -0.27 0.78
CA HIS A 186 15.84 -0.96 0.13
C HIS A 186 16.18 -2.43 -0.13
N ILE A 187 15.25 -3.31 0.24
CA ILE A 187 15.35 -4.77 -0.02
C ILE A 187 14.14 -5.28 -0.79
N VAL A 188 14.29 -6.45 -1.41
CA VAL A 188 13.19 -7.27 -1.92
C VAL A 188 13.24 -8.65 -1.29
N TYR A 189 12.07 -9.25 -1.12
CA TYR A 189 11.94 -10.64 -0.69
C TYR A 189 11.61 -11.50 -1.92
N PHE A 190 12.53 -12.37 -2.28
CA PHE A 190 12.37 -13.26 -3.42
C PHE A 190 12.05 -14.68 -2.96
N PHE A 191 10.84 -15.13 -3.27
CA PHE A 191 10.36 -16.49 -3.01
C PHE A 191 10.50 -17.29 -4.31
N GLU A 192 11.44 -18.26 -4.33
CA GLU A 192 11.72 -19.10 -5.50
C GLU A 192 10.67 -20.19 -5.73
N GLU A 193 10.08 -20.65 -4.63
CA GLU A 193 9.11 -21.74 -4.51
C GLU A 193 7.97 -21.27 -3.61
#